data_AF-A0A1A7XM38-F1
#
_entry.id   AF-A0A1A7XM38-F1
#
_cell.length_a   1.000
_cell.length_b   1.000
_cell.length_c   1.000
_cell.angle_alpha   90.00
_cell.angle_beta   90.00
_cell.angle_gamma   90.00
#
_symmetry.space_group_name_H-M   'P 1'
#
loop_
_entity.id
_entity.type
_entity.pdbx_description
1 polymer ?
#
loop_
_entity_poly.entity_id
_entity_poly.type
_entity_poly.pdbx_seq_one_letter_code
_entity_poly.pdbx_strand_id
1 'polypeptide(L)'
;MDAVTSLLILSTLTHLAVPETPTVTSYRASVEVVSGSLRIFSGETVQLKCVVRDIFNSTWEYLWFKGSTQLPQTGEKFWIWNSHIKDSGKFSCQGKRESMIGFIKTRPSLPVEISVDGGWAILQIPPDPFIVGEALNMVCRLRSKFPIHETILYKNGVEVMRQNGSNSHLQMGNASLEDEGMYSCRASWDKEMRTLSVISAATPVHVLEVLSQPVLEIDAVIDMIGANKMKLICHVQYNARAPAPPINFYFYKNNNRLGTATSENHDVVRRDSGWYSCRAKVPQLDLSRWSEAKSFGKVTGTLMPPPS
;
A
#
# COMPACT_ATOMS: atom_id res chain seq x y z
N MET A 1 15.29 -13.32 83.61
CA MET A 1 15.84 -14.16 82.54
C MET A 1 14.67 -14.95 82.02
N ASP A 2 14.20 -14.65 80.81
CA ASP A 2 13.41 -15.53 79.94
C ASP A 2 13.25 -14.80 78.61
N ALA A 3 14.04 -15.21 77.61
CA ALA A 3 14.04 -14.67 76.27
C ALA A 3 13.31 -15.65 75.34
N VAL A 4 12.14 -15.24 74.86
CA VAL A 4 11.35 -15.98 73.87
C VAL A 4 11.91 -15.66 72.49
N THR A 5 12.57 -16.63 71.87
CA THR A 5 13.06 -16.56 70.49
C THR A 5 11.96 -17.02 69.53
N SER A 6 11.42 -16.08 68.74
CA SER A 6 10.56 -16.38 67.59
C SER A 6 11.40 -16.59 66.33
N LEU A 7 11.33 -17.77 65.72
CA LEU A 7 11.88 -18.03 64.39
C LEU A 7 10.85 -17.63 63.31
N LEU A 8 11.21 -16.66 62.47
CA LEU A 8 10.50 -16.32 61.23
C LEU A 8 11.09 -17.14 60.08
N ILE A 9 10.27 -18.01 59.47
CA ILE A 9 10.61 -18.75 58.25
C ILE A 9 10.17 -17.89 57.06
N LEU A 10 11.13 -17.31 56.34
CA LEU A 10 10.90 -16.64 55.05
C LEU A 10 10.85 -17.70 53.94
N SER A 11 9.64 -18.02 53.46
CA SER A 11 9.46 -18.81 52.24
C SER A 11 9.63 -17.93 51.01
N THR A 12 10.76 -18.07 50.31
CA THR A 12 10.98 -17.41 49.03
C THR A 12 10.35 -18.25 47.91
N LEU A 13 9.21 -17.78 47.37
CA LEU A 13 8.69 -18.30 46.09
C LEU A 13 9.65 -17.87 44.97
N THR A 14 10.33 -18.83 44.36
CA THR A 14 11.04 -18.62 43.10
C THR A 14 9.99 -18.42 42.00
N HIS A 15 9.79 -17.17 41.59
CA HIS A 15 9.00 -16.86 40.41
C HIS A 15 9.75 -17.41 39.19
N LEU A 16 9.28 -18.54 38.66
CA LEU A 16 9.65 -19.00 37.32
C LEU A 16 9.22 -17.91 36.35
N ALA A 17 10.18 -17.09 35.92
CA ALA A 17 10.01 -16.21 34.78
C ALA A 17 9.88 -17.12 33.54
N VAL A 18 8.64 -17.31 33.08
CA VAL A 18 8.38 -17.87 31.76
C VAL A 18 9.10 -16.95 30.76
N PRO A 19 10.04 -17.44 29.94
CA PRO A 19 10.59 -16.63 28.87
C PRO A 19 9.42 -16.26 27.97
N GLU A 20 9.12 -14.97 27.85
CA GLU A 20 8.23 -14.48 26.82
C GLU A 20 8.81 -14.97 25.49
N THR A 21 8.15 -15.96 24.89
CA THR A 21 8.49 -16.41 23.56
C THR A 21 8.47 -15.18 22.66
N PRO A 22 9.57 -14.85 21.94
CA PRO A 22 9.57 -13.70 21.07
C PRO A 22 8.42 -13.86 20.09
N THR A 23 7.52 -12.90 20.11
CA THR A 23 6.40 -12.79 19.17
C THR A 23 6.97 -13.01 17.78
N VAL A 24 6.51 -14.07 17.11
CA VAL A 24 6.92 -14.42 15.76
C VAL A 24 6.59 -13.23 14.87
N THR A 25 7.58 -12.37 14.64
CA THR A 25 7.49 -11.25 13.72
C THR A 25 7.40 -11.87 12.34
N SER A 26 6.17 -11.98 11.85
CA SER A 26 5.87 -12.60 10.56
C SER A 26 6.45 -11.72 9.45
N TYR A 27 7.66 -12.02 9.01
CA TYR A 27 8.33 -11.32 7.91
C TYR A 27 7.47 -11.35 6.65
N ARG A 28 7.51 -10.28 5.85
CA ARG A 28 6.85 -10.18 4.56
C ARG A 28 7.90 -9.95 3.47
N ALA A 29 7.82 -10.72 2.39
CA ALA A 29 8.63 -10.50 1.20
C ALA A 29 8.11 -9.30 0.38
N SER A 30 8.97 -8.70 -0.43
CA SER A 30 8.64 -7.63 -1.37
C SER A 30 9.30 -7.89 -2.71
N VAL A 31 8.66 -7.45 -3.79
CA VAL A 31 9.20 -7.57 -5.15
C VAL A 31 9.64 -6.19 -5.60
N GLU A 32 10.87 -6.10 -6.10
CA GLU A 32 11.45 -4.89 -6.68
C GLU A 32 11.78 -5.15 -8.15
N VAL A 33 11.46 -4.21 -9.03
CA VAL A 33 11.85 -4.27 -10.45
C VAL A 33 13.27 -3.75 -10.56
N VAL A 34 14.21 -4.63 -10.94
CA VAL A 34 15.64 -4.28 -11.07
C VAL A 34 15.96 -3.72 -12.44
N SER A 35 15.39 -4.32 -13.49
CA SER A 35 15.53 -3.83 -14.86
C SER A 35 14.30 -4.16 -15.69
N GLY A 36 14.00 -3.29 -16.67
CA GLY A 36 12.78 -3.33 -17.46
C GLY A 36 11.69 -2.43 -16.90
N SER A 37 10.42 -2.79 -17.15
CA SER A 37 9.24 -2.06 -16.71
C SER A 37 8.10 -3.04 -16.43
N LEU A 38 7.04 -2.58 -15.75
CA LEU A 38 5.81 -3.37 -15.57
C LEU A 38 5.06 -3.58 -16.89
N ARG A 39 5.27 -2.70 -17.88
CA ARG A 39 4.72 -2.84 -19.23
C ARG A 39 5.85 -2.86 -20.26
N ILE A 40 5.93 -3.98 -20.97
CA ILE A 40 7.02 -4.30 -21.91
C ILE A 40 6.48 -4.86 -23.23
N PHE A 41 7.30 -4.88 -24.27
CA PHE A 41 6.98 -5.56 -25.53
C PHE A 41 7.38 -7.03 -25.48
N SER A 42 6.70 -7.85 -26.27
CA SER A 42 7.15 -9.22 -26.56
C SER A 42 8.59 -9.24 -27.08
N GLY A 43 9.41 -10.14 -26.57
CA GLY A 43 10.84 -10.28 -26.83
C GLY A 43 11.72 -9.54 -25.81
N GLU A 44 11.17 -8.64 -25.02
CA GLU A 44 11.92 -7.94 -23.97
C GLU A 44 12.09 -8.80 -22.72
N THR A 45 13.03 -8.38 -21.87
CA THR A 45 13.37 -9.06 -20.62
C THR A 45 13.10 -8.15 -19.43
N VAL A 46 12.52 -8.72 -18.37
CA VAL A 46 12.32 -8.06 -17.07
C VAL A 46 13.07 -8.85 -16.00
N GLN A 47 13.74 -8.12 -15.12
CA GLN A 47 14.39 -8.68 -13.94
C GLN A 47 13.68 -8.18 -12.67
N LEU A 48 13.21 -9.13 -11.88
CA LEU A 48 12.62 -8.89 -10.57
C LEU A 48 13.58 -9.36 -9.48
N LYS A 49 13.53 -8.72 -8.31
CA LYS A 49 14.26 -9.11 -7.11
C LYS A 49 13.29 -9.29 -5.96
N CYS A 50 13.42 -10.39 -5.24
CA CYS A 50 12.71 -10.61 -3.99
C CYS A 50 13.55 -10.10 -2.84
N VAL A 51 12.94 -9.30 -1.96
CA VAL A 51 13.59 -8.72 -0.78
C VAL A 51 12.80 -9.09 0.46
N VAL A 52 13.46 -9.69 1.44
CA VAL A 52 12.96 -9.90 2.79
C VAL A 52 13.77 -9.03 3.73
N ARG A 53 13.12 -8.01 4.31
CA ARG A 53 13.75 -7.16 5.32
C ARG A 53 13.58 -7.84 6.67
N ASP A 54 14.63 -8.50 7.12
CA ASP A 54 14.69 -9.07 8.46
C ASP A 54 15.77 -8.37 9.30
N ILE A 55 15.55 -8.30 10.61
CA ILE A 55 16.40 -7.57 11.57
C ILE A 55 17.79 -8.22 11.69
N PHE A 56 17.90 -9.49 11.34
CA PHE A 56 19.10 -10.32 11.50
C PHE A 56 19.87 -10.53 10.18
N ASN A 57 19.46 -9.89 9.08
CA ASN A 57 19.94 -10.10 7.71
C ASN A 57 20.16 -11.60 7.37
N SER A 58 19.17 -12.44 7.66
CA SER A 58 19.32 -13.88 7.49
C SER A 58 19.34 -14.27 6.00
N THR A 59 19.98 -15.40 5.70
CA THR A 59 19.98 -15.97 4.35
C THR A 59 18.63 -16.64 4.05
N TRP A 60 17.97 -16.25 2.97
CA TRP A 60 16.70 -16.81 2.51
C TRP A 60 16.84 -17.53 1.16
N GLU A 61 16.19 -18.68 1.03
CA GLU A 61 15.81 -19.25 -0.26
C GLU A 61 14.56 -18.55 -0.75
N TYR A 62 14.47 -18.23 -2.03
CA TYR A 62 13.35 -17.47 -2.59
C TYR A 62 12.57 -18.30 -3.59
N LEU A 63 11.25 -18.34 -3.39
CA LEU A 63 10.28 -19.01 -4.25
C LEU A 63 9.47 -17.97 -5.00
N TRP A 64 9.26 -18.19 -6.30
CA TRP A 64 8.49 -17.29 -7.16
C TRP A 64 7.17 -17.92 -7.58
N PHE A 65 6.16 -17.08 -7.77
CA PHE A 65 4.81 -17.50 -8.10
C PHE A 65 4.24 -16.61 -9.21
N LYS A 66 3.50 -17.21 -10.14
CA LYS A 66 2.63 -16.52 -11.08
C LYS A 66 1.17 -16.85 -10.72
N GLY A 67 0.44 -15.86 -10.23
CA GLY A 67 -0.84 -16.11 -9.55
C GLY A 67 -0.64 -17.00 -8.33
N SER A 68 -1.36 -18.12 -8.26
CA SER A 68 -1.20 -19.12 -7.20
C SER A 68 -0.17 -20.21 -7.52
N THR A 69 0.38 -20.23 -8.73
CA THR A 69 1.24 -21.32 -9.21
C THR A 69 2.69 -21.01 -8.92
N GLN A 70 3.38 -21.91 -8.20
CA GLN A 70 4.82 -21.81 -7.99
C GLN A 70 5.57 -22.05 -9.30
N LEU A 71 6.52 -21.16 -9.59
CA LEU A 71 7.38 -21.25 -10.77
C LEU A 71 8.61 -22.12 -10.47
N PRO A 72 9.20 -22.75 -11.50
CA PRO A 72 10.40 -23.57 -11.34
C PRO A 72 11.65 -22.74 -10.98
N GLN A 73 11.69 -21.45 -11.36
CA GLN A 73 12.82 -20.59 -11.06
C GLN A 73 12.80 -20.17 -9.58
N THR A 74 13.93 -20.40 -8.90
CA THR A 74 14.17 -20.02 -7.51
C THR A 74 15.35 -19.05 -7.41
N GLY A 75 15.50 -18.42 -6.24
CA GLY A 75 16.60 -17.49 -5.96
C GLY A 75 16.16 -16.04 -5.89
N GLU A 76 17.05 -15.18 -5.39
CA GLU A 76 16.76 -13.77 -5.08
C GLU A 76 16.27 -13.00 -6.32
N LYS A 77 16.77 -13.35 -7.50
CA LYS A 77 16.43 -12.72 -8.77
C LYS A 77 15.61 -13.67 -9.64
N PHE A 78 14.62 -13.10 -10.32
CA PHE A 78 13.76 -13.78 -11.27
C PHE A 78 13.76 -13.03 -12.59
N TRP A 79 13.75 -13.79 -13.69
CA TRP A 79 13.86 -13.20 -15.02
C TRP A 79 12.78 -13.75 -15.93
N ILE A 80 12.10 -12.82 -16.59
CA ILE A 80 11.19 -13.14 -17.70
C ILE A 80 11.99 -12.87 -18.97
N TRP A 81 12.61 -13.89 -19.54
CA TRP A 81 13.44 -13.78 -20.74
C TRP A 81 12.61 -13.92 -22.01
N ASN A 82 12.95 -13.15 -23.05
CA ASN A 82 12.35 -13.23 -24.39
C ASN A 82 10.81 -13.35 -24.31
N SER A 83 10.20 -12.40 -23.61
CA SER A 83 8.81 -12.50 -23.18
C SER A 83 7.79 -12.69 -24.32
N HIS A 84 6.74 -13.45 -24.05
CA HIS A 84 5.56 -13.59 -24.90
C HIS A 84 4.32 -13.02 -24.22
N ILE A 85 3.27 -12.73 -25.00
CA ILE A 85 2.02 -12.16 -24.47
C ILE A 85 1.43 -13.02 -23.33
N LYS A 86 1.52 -14.35 -23.46
CA LYS A 86 1.08 -15.33 -22.44
C LYS A 86 1.87 -15.25 -21.13
N ASP A 87 3.05 -14.64 -21.13
CA ASP A 87 3.87 -14.49 -19.93
C ASP A 87 3.35 -13.38 -19.01
N SER A 88 2.46 -12.51 -19.51
CA SER A 88 1.74 -11.53 -18.71
C SER A 88 1.05 -12.16 -17.49
N GLY A 89 1.02 -11.43 -16.39
CA GLY A 89 0.32 -11.85 -15.18
C GLY A 89 0.92 -11.26 -13.91
N LYS A 90 0.39 -11.72 -12.79
CA LYS A 90 0.74 -11.27 -11.44
C LYS A 90 1.85 -12.15 -10.85
N PHE A 91 2.98 -11.54 -10.50
CA PHE A 91 4.14 -12.22 -9.95
C PHE A 91 4.32 -11.86 -8.47
N SER A 92 4.56 -12.86 -7.63
CA SER A 92 4.87 -12.67 -6.21
C SER A 92 6.00 -13.58 -5.78
N CYS A 93 6.67 -13.24 -4.68
CA CYS A 93 7.74 -14.05 -4.13
C CYS A 93 7.53 -14.35 -2.64
N GLN A 94 8.19 -15.40 -2.15
CA GLN A 94 8.19 -15.80 -0.75
C GLN A 94 9.58 -16.26 -0.34
N GLY A 95 10.10 -15.74 0.78
CA GLY A 95 11.30 -16.26 1.43
C GLY A 95 10.99 -17.53 2.24
N LYS A 96 11.88 -18.52 2.13
CA LYS A 96 11.90 -19.79 2.86
C LYS A 96 13.29 -19.97 3.47
N ARG A 97 13.36 -20.35 4.75
CA ARG A 97 14.64 -20.73 5.37
C ARG A 97 14.44 -21.85 6.37
N GLU A 98 15.51 -22.57 6.65
CA GLU A 98 15.53 -23.61 7.67
C GLU A 98 15.67 -22.99 9.07
N SER A 99 15.06 -23.62 10.07
CA SER A 99 15.14 -23.25 11.49
C SER A 99 15.16 -24.51 12.35
N MET A 100 15.46 -24.35 13.65
CA MET A 100 15.52 -25.46 14.61
C MET A 100 14.20 -26.24 14.73
N ILE A 101 13.07 -25.65 14.32
CA ILE A 101 11.72 -26.26 14.38
C ILE A 101 11.16 -26.59 12.98
N GLY A 102 12.01 -26.60 11.95
CA GLY A 102 11.65 -26.85 10.56
C GLY A 102 11.73 -25.61 9.67
N PHE A 103 11.07 -25.65 8.50
CA PHE A 103 11.10 -24.53 7.57
C PHE A 103 10.17 -23.41 8.00
N ILE A 104 10.71 -22.19 8.10
CA ILE A 104 9.90 -21.00 8.22
C ILE A 104 9.74 -20.34 6.85
N LYS A 105 8.54 -19.81 6.61
CA LYS A 105 8.23 -19.04 5.41
C LYS A 105 7.75 -17.66 5.80
N THR A 106 8.16 -16.68 5.01
CA THR A 106 7.61 -15.32 5.08
C THR A 106 6.16 -15.31 4.55
N ARG A 107 5.42 -14.24 4.82
CA ARG A 107 4.20 -13.95 4.04
C ARG A 107 4.61 -13.65 2.59
N PRO A 108 3.85 -14.14 1.59
CA PRO A 108 4.07 -13.76 0.20
C PRO A 108 4.07 -12.24 0.01
N SER A 109 4.85 -11.79 -0.96
CA SER A 109 4.82 -10.40 -1.38
C SER A 109 3.45 -10.01 -1.90
N LEU A 110 3.18 -8.70 -1.92
CA LEU A 110 2.12 -8.21 -2.78
C LEU A 110 2.48 -8.56 -4.24
N PRO A 111 1.49 -8.94 -5.07
CA PRO A 111 1.75 -9.27 -6.46
C PRO A 111 2.09 -8.02 -7.26
N VAL A 112 3.05 -8.15 -8.17
CA VAL A 112 3.38 -7.15 -9.19
C VAL A 112 2.88 -7.66 -10.53
N GLU A 113 2.10 -6.85 -11.24
CA GLU A 113 1.55 -7.22 -12.54
C GLU A 113 2.49 -6.82 -13.68
N ILE A 114 2.92 -7.80 -14.47
CA ILE A 114 3.69 -7.59 -15.70
C ILE A 114 2.75 -7.78 -16.88
N SER A 115 2.73 -6.79 -17.78
CA SER A 115 1.96 -6.80 -19.01
C SER A 115 2.91 -6.81 -20.21
N VAL A 116 2.78 -7.84 -21.04
CA VAL A 116 3.57 -8.04 -22.27
C VAL A 116 2.70 -7.71 -23.48
N ASP A 117 3.09 -6.68 -24.21
CA ASP A 117 2.35 -6.14 -25.36
C ASP A 117 2.96 -6.63 -26.69
N GLY A 118 2.10 -7.08 -27.60
CA GLY A 118 2.50 -7.53 -28.94
C GLY A 118 2.52 -6.43 -30.00
N GLY A 119 2.03 -5.24 -29.67
CA GLY A 119 1.86 -4.11 -30.58
C GLY A 119 3.15 -3.33 -30.85
N TRP A 120 2.97 -2.08 -31.29
CA TRP A 120 4.04 -1.18 -31.73
C TRP A 120 4.28 0.02 -30.79
N ALA A 121 3.32 0.29 -29.90
CA ALA A 121 3.39 1.35 -28.91
C ALA A 121 2.85 0.86 -27.57
N ILE A 122 3.50 1.28 -26.49
CA ILE A 122 2.99 1.12 -25.13
C ILE A 122 3.10 2.44 -24.37
N LEU A 123 2.12 2.70 -23.50
CA LEU A 123 2.22 3.76 -22.52
C LEU A 123 2.83 3.19 -21.24
N GLN A 124 4.05 3.62 -20.93
CA GLN A 124 4.70 3.31 -19.66
C GLN A 124 4.31 4.35 -18.64
N ILE A 125 3.74 3.88 -17.54
CA ILE A 125 3.38 4.70 -16.38
C ILE A 125 4.27 4.35 -15.20
N PRO A 126 4.47 5.27 -14.24
CA PRO A 126 5.09 4.94 -12.96
C PRO A 126 4.27 3.89 -12.19
N PRO A 127 4.79 3.37 -11.06
CA PRO A 127 4.10 2.34 -10.29
C PRO A 127 2.69 2.76 -9.84
N ASP A 128 1.68 2.03 -10.32
CA ASP A 128 0.27 2.19 -9.95
C ASP A 128 -0.02 1.46 -8.61
N PRO A 129 -0.89 2.00 -7.73
CA PRO A 129 -1.59 3.29 -7.82
C PRO A 129 -0.69 4.49 -7.48
N PHE A 130 -1.06 5.66 -7.98
CA PHE A 130 -0.46 6.95 -7.65
C PHE A 130 -1.06 7.52 -6.37
N ILE A 131 -0.30 8.34 -5.66
CA ILE A 131 -0.81 9.12 -4.53
C ILE A 131 -0.98 10.58 -4.98
N VAL A 132 -2.07 11.24 -4.56
CA VAL A 132 -2.28 12.67 -4.83
C VAL A 132 -1.03 13.49 -4.49
N GLY A 133 -0.61 14.32 -5.43
CA GLY A 133 0.62 15.12 -5.35
C GLY A 133 1.86 14.47 -5.98
N GLU A 134 1.87 13.16 -6.28
CA GLU A 134 2.97 12.51 -7.00
C GLU A 134 3.03 12.98 -8.47
N ALA A 135 4.23 13.08 -9.04
CA ALA A 135 4.41 13.52 -10.41
C ALA A 135 3.96 12.44 -11.42
N LEU A 136 3.00 12.79 -12.27
CA LEU A 136 2.42 11.92 -13.29
C LEU A 136 3.25 12.00 -14.59
N ASN A 137 4.35 11.25 -14.62
CA ASN A 137 5.31 11.22 -15.73
C ASN A 137 5.15 9.95 -16.55
N MET A 138 4.55 10.04 -17.73
CA MET A 138 4.33 8.89 -18.60
C MET A 138 5.30 8.90 -19.79
N VAL A 139 5.57 7.74 -20.37
CA VAL A 139 6.41 7.62 -21.56
C VAL A 139 5.67 6.84 -22.64
N CYS A 140 5.48 7.45 -23.81
CA CYS A 140 4.97 6.76 -24.98
C CYS A 140 6.11 6.04 -25.69
N ARG A 141 6.29 4.75 -25.39
CA ARG A 141 7.42 3.99 -25.92
C ARG A 141 7.01 3.23 -27.18
N LEU A 142 7.79 3.42 -28.25
CA LEU A 142 7.66 2.67 -29.49
C LEU A 142 8.58 1.44 -29.49
N ARG A 143 8.15 0.40 -30.21
CA ARG A 143 8.90 -0.86 -30.34
C ARG A 143 10.23 -0.70 -31.07
N SER A 144 10.32 0.27 -31.97
CA SER A 144 11.53 0.62 -32.69
C SER A 144 11.78 2.11 -32.61
N LYS A 145 13.03 2.53 -32.85
CA LYS A 145 13.39 3.94 -32.89
C LYS A 145 12.91 4.54 -34.21
N PHE A 146 11.86 5.34 -34.15
CA PHE A 146 11.34 6.11 -35.28
C PHE A 146 11.61 7.60 -35.06
N PRO A 147 11.79 8.40 -36.13
CA PRO A 147 11.92 9.85 -36.05
C PRO A 147 10.55 10.49 -35.80
N ILE A 148 10.05 10.36 -34.57
CA ILE A 148 8.76 10.91 -34.14
C ILE A 148 8.77 12.42 -34.32
N HIS A 149 7.68 12.97 -34.84
CA HIS A 149 7.44 14.42 -34.91
C HIS A 149 6.20 14.86 -34.11
N GLU A 150 5.39 13.92 -33.62
CA GLU A 150 4.21 14.22 -32.79
C GLU A 150 3.90 13.05 -31.83
N THR A 151 3.56 13.40 -30.59
CA THR A 151 3.01 12.48 -29.58
C THR A 151 1.74 13.08 -28.97
N ILE A 152 0.66 12.30 -28.88
CA ILE A 152 -0.62 12.70 -28.28
C ILE A 152 -0.97 11.75 -27.13
N LEU A 153 -1.40 12.29 -26.00
CA LEU A 153 -1.94 11.53 -24.87
C LEU A 153 -3.46 11.67 -24.83
N TYR A 154 -4.14 10.53 -24.69
CA TYR A 154 -5.58 10.45 -24.52
C TYR A 154 -5.92 9.92 -23.13
N LYS A 155 -6.95 10.50 -22.51
CA LYS A 155 -7.60 10.01 -21.30
C LYS A 155 -9.06 9.73 -21.62
N ASN A 156 -9.50 8.49 -21.40
CA ASN A 156 -10.86 8.05 -21.71
C ASN A 156 -11.25 8.34 -23.18
N GLY A 157 -10.27 8.26 -24.10
CA GLY A 157 -10.44 8.54 -25.53
C GLY A 157 -10.39 10.03 -25.90
N VAL A 158 -10.30 10.95 -24.94
CA VAL A 158 -10.22 12.40 -25.18
C VAL A 158 -8.76 12.85 -25.14
N GLU A 159 -8.33 13.66 -26.10
CA GLU A 159 -7.00 14.26 -26.11
C GLU A 159 -6.82 15.19 -24.92
N VAL A 160 -5.80 14.93 -24.10
CA VAL A 160 -5.46 15.75 -22.92
C VAL A 160 -4.11 16.46 -23.06
N MET A 161 -3.25 16.00 -23.95
CA MET A 161 -1.96 16.62 -24.23
C MET A 161 -1.47 16.26 -25.64
N ARG A 162 -0.81 17.23 -26.29
CA ARG A 162 -0.10 17.06 -27.55
C ARG A 162 1.29 17.66 -27.45
N GLN A 163 2.29 16.92 -27.91
CA GLN A 163 3.68 17.35 -27.98
C GLN A 163 4.17 17.21 -29.42
N ASN A 164 4.71 18.30 -29.95
CA ASN A 164 5.37 18.30 -31.25
C ASN A 164 6.88 18.03 -31.07
N GLY A 165 7.48 17.39 -32.05
CA GLY A 165 8.87 16.93 -32.04
C GLY A 165 9.01 15.48 -31.61
N SER A 166 10.24 15.10 -31.24
CA SER A 166 10.60 13.72 -30.92
C SER A 166 10.39 13.35 -29.46
N ASN A 167 9.81 14.24 -28.65
CA ASN A 167 9.61 13.98 -27.23
C ASN A 167 8.48 12.97 -27.03
N SER A 168 8.81 11.89 -26.33
CA SER A 168 7.88 10.85 -25.90
C SER A 168 7.59 10.87 -24.40
N HIS A 169 8.23 11.78 -23.65
CA HIS A 169 8.01 11.99 -22.22
C HIS A 169 6.87 12.99 -21.99
N LEU A 170 5.81 12.48 -21.40
CA LEU A 170 4.52 13.13 -21.20
C LEU A 170 4.40 13.51 -19.72
N GLN A 171 4.59 14.80 -19.41
CA GLN A 171 4.51 15.33 -18.04
C GLN A 171 3.16 16.01 -17.83
N MET A 172 2.27 15.40 -17.04
CA MET A 172 0.94 15.98 -16.75
C MET A 172 0.94 16.90 -15.51
N GLY A 173 2.00 16.88 -14.71
CA GLY A 173 2.08 17.60 -13.44
C GLY A 173 1.83 16.68 -12.24
N ASN A 174 1.31 17.23 -11.15
CA ASN A 174 1.05 16.48 -9.92
C ASN A 174 -0.33 15.81 -9.99
N ALA A 175 -0.39 14.54 -9.60
CA ALA A 175 -1.59 13.72 -9.64
C ALA A 175 -2.71 14.28 -8.76
N SER A 176 -3.93 14.25 -9.28
CA SER A 176 -5.18 14.54 -8.58
C SER A 176 -6.14 13.36 -8.71
N LEU A 177 -7.19 13.30 -7.88
CA LEU A 177 -8.22 12.27 -8.02
C LEU A 177 -8.94 12.33 -9.38
N GLU A 178 -8.98 13.51 -10.00
CA GLU A 178 -9.57 13.67 -11.33
C GLU A 178 -8.76 12.93 -12.39
N ASP A 179 -7.45 12.72 -12.20
CA ASP A 179 -6.55 12.02 -13.13
C ASP A 179 -6.78 10.50 -13.21
N GLU A 180 -7.71 9.94 -12.44
CA GLU A 180 -8.12 8.55 -12.61
C GLU A 180 -8.75 8.31 -13.99
N GLY A 181 -8.37 7.20 -14.64
CA GLY A 181 -8.95 6.81 -15.92
C GLY A 181 -8.09 5.91 -16.78
N MET A 182 -8.53 5.74 -18.04
CA MET A 182 -7.85 4.91 -19.03
C MET A 182 -7.03 5.76 -19.98
N TYR A 183 -5.71 5.60 -19.96
CA TYR A 183 -4.78 6.40 -20.76
C TYR A 183 -4.20 5.63 -21.93
N SER A 184 -4.08 6.28 -23.08
CA SER A 184 -3.37 5.72 -24.25
C SER A 184 -2.58 6.82 -24.94
N CYS A 185 -1.50 6.47 -25.62
CA CYS A 185 -0.73 7.43 -26.41
C CYS A 185 -0.74 7.08 -27.89
N ARG A 186 -0.69 8.12 -28.73
CA ARG A 186 -0.43 8.03 -30.16
C ARG A 186 0.90 8.67 -30.47
N ALA A 187 1.71 8.03 -31.30
CA ALA A 187 2.91 8.66 -31.85
C ALA A 187 2.87 8.61 -33.37
N SER A 188 3.30 9.71 -34.00
CA SER A 188 3.30 9.90 -35.45
C SER A 188 4.71 10.22 -35.96
N TRP A 189 5.06 9.66 -37.11
CA TRP A 189 6.34 9.90 -37.79
C TRP A 189 6.15 9.82 -39.31
N ASP A 190 7.07 10.39 -40.07
CA ASP A 190 7.02 10.31 -41.54
C ASP A 190 7.93 9.22 -42.07
N LYS A 191 7.45 8.49 -43.08
CA LYS A 191 8.22 7.52 -43.85
C LYS A 191 7.81 7.62 -45.32
N GLU A 192 8.78 7.85 -46.21
CA GLU A 192 8.56 7.86 -47.68
C GLU A 192 7.39 8.77 -48.10
N MET A 193 7.35 10.00 -47.57
CA MET A 193 6.29 11.00 -47.79
C MET A 193 4.89 10.62 -47.26
N ARG A 194 4.79 9.62 -46.38
CA ARG A 194 3.55 9.27 -45.68
C ARG A 194 3.72 9.45 -44.18
N THR A 195 2.73 10.05 -43.54
CA THR A 195 2.65 10.06 -42.08
C THR A 195 2.08 8.73 -41.60
N LEU A 196 2.86 8.03 -40.80
CA LEU A 196 2.45 6.82 -40.09
C LEU A 196 2.18 7.19 -38.64
N SER A 197 1.23 6.48 -38.02
CA SER A 197 0.97 6.64 -36.59
C SER A 197 0.50 5.34 -35.96
N VAL A 198 0.87 5.12 -34.71
CA VAL A 198 0.38 3.98 -33.90
C VAL A 198 -0.17 4.49 -32.58
N ILE A 199 -1.17 3.77 -32.06
CA ILE A 199 -1.82 4.05 -30.78
C ILE A 199 -1.55 2.87 -29.85
N SER A 200 -1.19 3.14 -28.59
CA SER A 200 -1.04 2.10 -27.58
C SER A 200 -2.38 1.53 -27.13
N ALA A 201 -2.37 0.32 -26.59
CA ALA A 201 -3.50 -0.12 -25.76
C ALA A 201 -3.72 0.86 -24.59
N ALA A 202 -4.95 0.93 -24.11
CA ALA A 202 -5.29 1.75 -22.95
C ALA A 202 -4.77 1.11 -21.65
N THR A 203 -4.16 1.91 -20.80
CA THR A 203 -3.61 1.54 -19.49
C THR A 203 -4.41 2.23 -18.39
N PRO A 204 -4.92 1.50 -17.39
CA PRO A 204 -5.59 2.10 -16.24
C PRO A 204 -4.60 2.87 -15.38
N VAL A 205 -5.03 4.02 -14.88
CA VAL A 205 -4.31 4.85 -13.90
C VAL A 205 -5.25 5.04 -12.72
N HIS A 206 -4.82 4.60 -11.53
CA HIS A 206 -5.55 4.78 -10.28
C HIS A 206 -4.86 5.82 -9.41
N VAL A 207 -5.63 6.72 -8.79
CA VAL A 207 -5.08 7.75 -7.90
C VAL A 207 -5.74 7.65 -6.53
N LEU A 208 -4.92 7.54 -5.49
CA LEU A 208 -5.34 7.44 -4.11
C LEU A 208 -5.01 8.71 -3.34
N GLU A 209 -5.88 9.09 -2.40
CA GLU A 209 -5.50 10.08 -1.40
C GLU A 209 -4.45 9.52 -0.44
N VAL A 210 -3.59 10.39 0.11
CA VAL A 210 -2.64 10.01 1.17
C VAL A 210 -3.38 9.45 2.38
N LEU A 211 -4.46 10.11 2.78
CA LEU A 211 -5.30 9.73 3.91
C LEU A 211 -6.77 9.84 3.50
N SER A 212 -7.45 8.70 3.41
CA SER A 212 -8.88 8.65 3.08
C SER A 212 -9.75 9.31 4.17
N GLN A 213 -11.02 9.56 3.85
CA GLN A 213 -12.00 10.00 4.82
C GLN A 213 -12.23 8.94 5.93
N PRO A 214 -11.98 9.26 7.22
CA PRO A 214 -12.18 8.31 8.30
C PRO A 214 -13.65 7.96 8.53
N VAL A 215 -13.91 6.70 8.87
CA VAL A 215 -15.26 6.22 9.23
C VAL A 215 -15.23 5.66 10.64
N LEU A 216 -16.07 6.23 11.51
CA LEU A 216 -16.20 5.75 12.89
C LEU A 216 -17.14 4.55 12.99
N GLU A 217 -16.61 3.46 13.53
CA GLU A 217 -17.38 2.32 14.02
C GLU A 217 -17.47 2.36 15.55
N ILE A 218 -18.63 1.97 16.08
CA ILE A 218 -18.88 1.86 17.51
C ILE A 218 -19.27 0.40 17.75
N ASP A 219 -18.36 -0.36 18.35
CA ASP A 219 -18.59 -1.73 18.77
C ASP A 219 -19.02 -1.74 20.24
N ALA A 220 -20.33 -1.91 20.42
CA ALA A 220 -20.99 -2.03 21.71
C ALA A 220 -21.42 -3.47 22.01
N VAL A 221 -20.99 -4.46 21.21
CA VAL A 221 -21.35 -5.87 21.37
C VAL A 221 -20.39 -6.57 22.33
N ILE A 222 -19.20 -6.01 22.55
CA ILE A 222 -18.25 -6.54 23.53
C ILE A 222 -18.75 -6.23 24.95
N ASP A 223 -19.60 -7.11 25.50
CA ASP A 223 -19.66 -7.37 26.93
C ASP A 223 -18.30 -7.97 27.34
N MET A 224 -17.30 -7.11 27.52
CA MET A 224 -16.13 -7.47 28.33
C MET A 224 -16.68 -7.71 29.73
N ILE A 225 -17.06 -8.96 30.00
CA ILE A 225 -17.50 -9.55 31.26
C ILE A 225 -17.34 -8.55 32.43
N GLY A 226 -18.38 -7.72 32.65
CA GLY A 226 -18.48 -6.80 33.79
C GLY A 226 -18.08 -5.32 33.61
N ALA A 227 -17.67 -4.83 32.43
CA ALA A 227 -17.32 -3.43 32.25
C ALA A 227 -18.31 -2.69 31.32
N ASN A 228 -19.00 -1.65 31.84
CA ASN A 228 -19.85 -0.71 31.09
C ASN A 228 -19.01 0.13 30.09
N LYS A 229 -18.44 -0.53 29.09
CA LYS A 229 -17.51 0.00 28.10
C LYS A 229 -17.99 -0.33 26.68
N MET A 230 -17.42 0.37 25.72
CA MET A 230 -17.58 0.14 24.29
C MET A 230 -16.27 0.47 23.58
N LYS A 231 -16.09 -0.08 22.39
CA LYS A 231 -14.89 0.14 21.58
C LYS A 231 -15.24 1.06 20.41
N LEU A 232 -14.50 2.16 20.29
CA LEU A 232 -14.54 3.06 19.14
C LEU A 232 -13.43 2.64 18.18
N ILE A 233 -13.74 2.47 16.89
CA ILE A 233 -12.76 2.11 15.86
C ILE A 233 -12.82 3.15 14.74
N CYS A 234 -11.69 3.78 14.46
CA CYS A 234 -11.53 4.74 13.38
C CYS A 234 -10.95 4.02 12.16
N HIS A 235 -11.80 3.70 11.19
CA HIS A 235 -11.36 3.09 9.95
C HIS A 235 -10.83 4.17 9.02
N VAL A 236 -9.57 4.06 8.62
CA VAL A 236 -8.94 4.97 7.65
C VAL A 236 -7.89 4.20 6.85
N GLN A 237 -7.83 4.47 5.55
CA GLN A 237 -6.74 4.05 4.69
C GLN A 237 -5.65 5.13 4.68
N TYR A 238 -4.42 4.73 4.98
CA TYR A 238 -3.25 5.57 4.97
C TYR A 238 -2.25 5.03 3.93
N ASN A 239 -2.21 5.68 2.76
CA ASN A 239 -1.57 5.17 1.56
C ASN A 239 -0.12 5.68 1.38
N ALA A 240 0.54 6.16 2.43
CA ALA A 240 1.89 6.71 2.34
C ALA A 240 2.94 5.68 1.88
N ARG A 241 3.88 6.11 1.02
CA ARG A 241 5.04 5.29 0.62
C ARG A 241 5.95 5.04 1.83
N ALA A 242 6.59 3.87 1.85
CA ALA A 242 7.56 3.54 2.90
C ALA A 242 8.88 4.32 2.69
N PRO A 243 9.51 4.88 3.75
CA PRO A 243 9.07 4.85 5.15
C PRO A 243 7.93 5.85 5.42
N ALA A 244 6.80 5.33 5.91
CA ALA A 244 5.60 6.14 6.12
C ALA A 244 5.69 6.92 7.45
N PRO A 245 5.39 8.23 7.46
CA PRO A 245 5.26 9.01 8.70
C PRO A 245 4.24 8.42 9.68
N PRO A 246 4.39 8.61 11.00
CA PRO A 246 3.44 8.10 11.98
C PRO A 246 2.09 8.83 11.90
N ILE A 247 1.02 8.05 12.05
CA ILE A 247 -0.37 8.51 12.12
C ILE A 247 -0.87 8.45 13.57
N ASN A 248 -1.60 9.48 13.98
CA ASN A 248 -2.17 9.63 15.30
C ASN A 248 -3.70 9.69 15.22
N PHE A 249 -4.37 8.92 16.07
CA PHE A 249 -5.81 8.89 16.20
C PHE A 249 -6.27 9.65 17.44
N TYR A 250 -7.42 10.30 17.31
CA TYR A 250 -8.07 11.08 18.37
C TYR A 250 -9.55 10.73 18.36
N PHE A 251 -10.14 10.53 19.54
CA PHE A 251 -11.55 10.21 19.70
C PHE A 251 -12.26 11.31 20.49
N TYR A 252 -13.50 11.59 20.09
CA TYR A 252 -14.30 12.68 20.62
C TYR A 252 -15.70 12.23 20.99
N LYS A 253 -16.26 12.85 22.03
CA LYS A 253 -17.67 12.74 22.42
C LYS A 253 -18.23 14.14 22.60
N ASN A 254 -19.28 14.49 21.87
CA ASN A 254 -19.88 15.82 21.86
C ASN A 254 -18.82 16.93 21.68
N ASN A 255 -17.90 16.73 20.72
CA ASN A 255 -16.73 17.58 20.44
C ASN A 255 -15.67 17.70 21.54
N ASN A 256 -15.83 17.00 22.68
CA ASN A 256 -14.80 16.91 23.70
C ASN A 256 -13.89 15.72 23.44
N ARG A 257 -12.58 15.96 23.52
CA ARG A 257 -11.56 14.93 23.35
C ARG A 257 -11.62 13.94 24.52
N LEU A 258 -11.71 12.64 24.23
CA LEU A 258 -11.85 11.58 25.24
C LEU A 258 -10.53 11.17 25.90
N GLY A 259 -9.40 11.31 25.19
CA GLY A 259 -8.09 10.88 25.68
C GLY A 259 -6.93 11.50 24.91
N THR A 260 -5.69 11.06 25.19
CA THR A 260 -4.50 11.48 24.43
C THR A 260 -4.49 10.88 23.02
N ALA A 261 -3.50 11.21 22.21
CA ALA A 261 -3.40 10.69 20.85
C ALA A 261 -2.92 9.24 20.92
N THR A 262 -3.54 8.35 20.15
CA THR A 262 -3.16 6.94 20.09
C THR A 262 -2.54 6.62 18.73
N SER A 263 -1.57 5.69 18.69
CA SER A 263 -1.09 5.09 17.43
C SER A 263 -2.05 4.01 16.92
N GLU A 264 -2.84 3.44 17.82
CA GLU A 264 -3.89 2.48 17.48
C GLU A 264 -5.14 3.19 16.98
N ASN A 265 -5.77 2.59 15.98
CA ASN A 265 -6.97 3.12 15.35
C ASN A 265 -8.24 2.88 16.18
N HIS A 266 -8.12 2.57 17.47
CA HIS A 266 -9.26 2.30 18.34
C HIS A 266 -9.02 2.80 19.75
N ASP A 267 -10.11 3.00 20.49
CA ASP A 267 -10.10 3.38 21.89
C ASP A 267 -11.26 2.71 22.64
N VAL A 268 -11.06 2.41 23.92
CA VAL A 268 -12.06 1.76 24.77
C VAL A 268 -12.57 2.75 25.79
N VAL A 269 -13.84 3.13 25.64
CA VAL A 269 -14.45 4.22 26.40
C VAL A 269 -15.65 3.74 27.21
N ARG A 270 -16.08 4.52 28.20
CA ARG A 270 -17.32 4.23 28.92
C ARG A 270 -18.51 4.28 27.96
N ARG A 271 -19.41 3.31 28.11
CA ARG A 271 -20.66 3.26 27.36
C ARG A 271 -21.60 4.34 27.87
N ASP A 272 -21.69 5.44 27.13
CA ASP A 272 -22.53 6.58 27.43
C ASP A 272 -23.17 7.10 26.13
N SER A 273 -24.38 7.66 26.22
CA SER A 273 -25.02 8.26 25.03
C SER A 273 -24.31 9.54 24.59
N GLY A 274 -24.27 9.81 23.28
CA GLY A 274 -23.68 11.02 22.72
C GLY A 274 -23.35 10.91 21.23
N TRP A 275 -22.80 11.99 20.68
CA TRP A 275 -22.23 12.05 19.34
C TRP A 275 -20.73 11.74 19.42
N TYR A 276 -20.29 10.76 18.65
CA TYR A 276 -18.89 10.35 18.61
C TYR A 276 -18.29 10.64 17.25
N SER A 277 -17.03 11.05 17.23
CA SER A 277 -16.24 11.20 16.01
C SER A 277 -14.80 10.82 16.27
N CYS A 278 -14.07 10.52 15.20
CA CYS A 278 -12.62 10.34 15.27
C CYS A 278 -11.90 11.29 14.32
N ARG A 279 -10.63 11.59 14.64
CA ARG A 279 -9.72 12.33 13.77
C ARG A 279 -8.45 11.53 13.59
N ALA A 280 -8.04 11.35 12.34
CA ALA A 280 -6.74 10.84 11.96
C ALA A 280 -5.84 12.01 11.58
N LYS A 281 -4.64 12.10 12.17
CA LYS A 281 -3.68 13.17 11.91
C LYS A 281 -2.29 12.59 11.63
N VAL A 282 -1.64 13.06 10.57
CA VAL A 282 -0.24 12.78 10.24
C VAL A 282 0.55 14.08 10.41
N PRO A 283 1.18 14.31 11.60
CA PRO A 283 1.74 15.61 11.93
C PRO A 283 2.83 16.10 10.98
N GLN A 284 3.66 15.18 10.47
CA GLN A 284 4.79 15.52 9.59
C GLN A 284 4.35 16.03 8.21
N LEU A 285 3.11 15.72 7.81
CA LEU A 285 2.54 16.16 6.53
C LEU A 285 1.50 17.27 6.72
N ASP A 286 1.32 17.75 7.95
CA ASP A 286 0.22 18.62 8.39
C ASP A 286 -1.17 18.17 7.88
N LEU A 287 -1.36 16.86 7.76
CA LEU A 287 -2.57 16.28 7.21
C LEU A 287 -3.48 15.81 8.33
N SER A 288 -4.75 16.23 8.32
CA SER A 288 -5.75 15.70 9.24
C SER A 288 -7.11 15.56 8.59
N ARG A 289 -7.81 14.49 8.92
CA ARG A 289 -9.17 14.19 8.45
C ARG A 289 -10.03 13.78 9.64
N TRP A 290 -11.28 14.21 9.61
CA TRP A 290 -12.30 13.89 10.61
C TRP A 290 -13.27 12.89 10.05
N SER A 291 -13.79 11.99 10.87
CA SER A 291 -15.00 11.25 10.52
C SER A 291 -16.23 12.14 10.66
N GLU A 292 -17.29 11.78 9.95
CA GLU A 292 -18.63 12.22 10.32
C GLU A 292 -18.98 11.79 11.75
N ALA A 293 -19.84 12.56 12.41
CA ALA A 293 -20.32 12.26 13.74
C ALA A 293 -21.34 11.11 13.70
N LYS A 294 -21.16 10.11 14.57
CA LYS A 294 -22.06 8.97 14.73
C LYS A 294 -22.68 8.99 16.12
N SER A 295 -24.00 8.93 16.22
CA SER A 295 -24.69 8.86 17.50
C SER A 295 -24.62 7.45 18.10
N PHE A 296 -24.57 7.40 19.43
CA PHE A 296 -24.78 6.18 20.20
C PHE A 296 -25.78 6.46 21.33
N GLY A 297 -26.74 5.54 21.52
CA GLY A 297 -27.81 5.68 22.50
C GLY A 297 -28.86 6.75 22.14
N LYS A 298 -29.64 7.20 23.13
CA LYS A 298 -30.69 8.22 22.93
C LYS A 298 -30.05 9.61 23.00
N VAL A 299 -30.01 10.30 21.86
CA VAL A 299 -29.39 11.64 21.76
C VAL A 299 -30.47 12.66 21.39
N THR A 300 -30.56 13.76 22.13
CA THR A 300 -31.45 14.89 21.84
C THR A 300 -30.62 16.08 21.32
N GLY A 301 -30.77 16.44 20.05
CA GLY A 301 -30.06 17.56 19.41
C GLY A 301 -29.75 17.32 17.93
N THR A 302 -29.51 18.38 17.17
CA THR A 302 -29.10 18.35 15.75
C THR A 302 -27.67 17.81 15.58
N LEU A 303 -27.39 17.21 14.41
CA LEU A 303 -26.05 16.74 14.00
C LEU A 303 -25.00 17.82 14.29
N MET A 304 -24.00 17.51 15.12
CA MET A 304 -22.88 18.41 15.35
C MET A 304 -21.81 18.16 14.28
N PRO A 305 -21.50 19.14 13.42
CA PRO A 305 -20.40 18.99 12.47
C PRO A 305 -19.07 18.84 13.22
N PRO A 306 -18.08 18.13 12.63
CA PRO A 306 -16.76 18.01 13.21
C PRO A 306 -16.15 19.40 13.45
N PRO A 307 -15.37 19.60 14.53
CA PRO A 307 -14.78 20.90 14.81
C PRO A 307 -13.75 21.24 13.72
N SER A 308 -13.88 22.46 13.17
CA SER A 308 -13.00 23.06 12.15
C SER A 308 -11.56 23.15 12.61
#